data_AF-B3DM14-F1
#
_entry.id   AF-B3DM14-F1
#
_cell.length_a   1.000
_cell.length_b   1.000
_cell.length_c   1.000
_cell.angle_alpha   90.00
_cell.angle_beta   90.00
_cell.angle_gamma   90.00
#
_symmetry.space_group_name_H-M   'P 1'
#
loop_
_entity.id
_entity.type
_entity.pdbx_description
1 polymer ?
#
loop_
_entity_poly.entity_id
_entity_poly.type
_entity_poly.pdbx_seq_one_letter_code
_entity_poly.pdbx_strand_id
1 'polypeptide(L)'
;MTLKLAVLRQIFQGSKGWHLWQHWRAFYSSSASGNGKLCCQTGTTDKNTHATRVVDLSYDLYDGSAPGPPLVLLHGLFGSKSNFQSIARALVRKTGRKVLTLDARNHGCSPHDDIMTYPAMSADVCQILHKLQITSCVLIGHSMGGKTAMTVALQEPKLVERFVSVDISPAATVPQTGFPHYIAAMQKVHLEGKIPRSTARRLAEEQLSSTVKVY
;
A
#
# COMPACT_ATOMS: atom_id res chain seq x y z
N MET A 1 -7.05 -14.03 -2.53
CA MET A 1 -7.68 -13.00 -3.41
C MET A 1 -7.02 -13.12 -4.77
N THR A 2 -7.75 -13.39 -5.85
CA THR A 2 -7.13 -13.55 -7.18
C THR A 2 -6.54 -12.22 -7.64
N LEU A 3 -5.37 -12.27 -8.27
CA LEU A 3 -4.61 -11.09 -8.71
C LEU A 3 -5.43 -10.18 -9.65
N LYS A 4 -6.33 -10.79 -10.45
CA LYS A 4 -7.35 -10.10 -11.26
C LYS A 4 -8.19 -9.13 -10.41
N LEU A 5 -8.68 -9.57 -9.24
CA LEU A 5 -9.48 -8.74 -8.35
C LEU A 5 -8.66 -7.60 -7.71
N ALA A 6 -7.37 -7.80 -7.43
CA ALA A 6 -6.51 -6.77 -6.86
C ALA A 6 -6.24 -5.64 -7.88
N VAL A 7 -5.83 -6.04 -9.09
CA VAL A 7 -5.57 -5.11 -10.21
C VAL A 7 -6.80 -4.29 -10.55
N LEU A 8 -7.96 -4.94 -10.73
CA LEU A 8 -9.20 -4.25 -11.07
C LEU A 8 -9.73 -3.41 -9.91
N ARG A 9 -9.53 -3.83 -8.65
CA ARG A 9 -9.90 -2.98 -7.52
C ARG A 9 -9.09 -1.69 -7.53
N GLN A 10 -7.78 -1.73 -7.79
CA GLN A 10 -6.96 -0.50 -7.83
C GLN A 10 -7.42 0.48 -8.92
N ILE A 11 -7.72 0.01 -10.13
CA ILE A 11 -8.16 0.87 -11.24
C ILE A 11 -9.49 1.60 -10.88
N PHE A 12 -10.32 1.01 -10.00
CA PHE A 12 -11.69 1.47 -9.77
C PHE A 12 -12.03 1.80 -8.30
N GLN A 13 -11.04 2.08 -7.44
CA GLN A 13 -11.29 2.51 -6.06
C GLN A 13 -11.94 3.91 -6.00
N GLY A 14 -13.23 3.97 -5.64
CA GLY A 14 -13.95 5.21 -5.31
C GLY A 14 -14.44 6.03 -6.51
N SER A 15 -15.10 7.16 -6.22
CA SER A 15 -15.59 8.13 -7.22
C SER A 15 -14.49 8.83 -8.01
N LYS A 16 -13.23 8.74 -7.55
CA LYS A 16 -12.04 9.32 -8.18
C LYS A 16 -11.06 8.30 -8.78
N GLY A 17 -11.36 6.99 -8.70
CA GLY A 17 -10.43 5.91 -9.06
C GLY A 17 -9.82 5.99 -10.47
N TRP A 18 -10.55 6.56 -11.43
CA TRP A 18 -10.06 6.76 -12.79
C TRP A 18 -8.95 7.82 -12.91
N HIS A 19 -9.11 8.96 -12.22
CA HIS A 19 -8.06 9.99 -12.19
C HIS A 19 -6.83 9.50 -11.42
N LEU A 20 -7.03 8.73 -10.36
CA LEU A 20 -5.95 8.02 -9.68
C LEU A 20 -5.25 7.04 -10.63
N TRP A 21 -5.97 6.30 -11.47
CA TRP A 21 -5.37 5.38 -12.43
C TRP A 21 -4.52 6.10 -13.49
N GLN A 22 -4.92 7.27 -13.98
CA GLN A 22 -4.09 8.03 -14.94
C GLN A 22 -2.79 8.53 -14.31
N HIS A 23 -2.84 9.02 -13.07
CA HIS A 23 -1.62 9.37 -12.31
C HIS A 23 -0.77 8.14 -11.99
N TRP A 24 -1.42 7.03 -11.67
CA TRP A 24 -0.76 5.75 -11.41
C TRP A 24 -0.05 5.22 -12.67
N ARG A 25 -0.69 5.29 -13.83
CA ARG A 25 -0.09 4.97 -15.14
C ARG A 25 1.15 5.84 -15.39
N ALA A 26 1.07 7.14 -15.15
CA ALA A 26 2.21 8.05 -15.32
C ALA A 26 3.39 7.71 -14.40
N PHE A 27 3.13 7.46 -13.11
CA PHE A 27 4.15 7.11 -12.11
C PHE A 27 4.92 5.82 -12.46
N TYR A 28 4.20 4.75 -12.85
CA TYR A 28 4.86 3.51 -13.23
C TYR A 28 5.52 3.59 -14.62
N SER A 29 5.07 4.48 -15.50
CA SER A 29 5.65 4.65 -16.85
C SER A 29 6.97 5.43 -16.84
N SER A 30 7.11 6.42 -15.96
CA SER A 30 8.39 7.11 -15.73
C SER A 30 9.41 6.19 -15.03
N SER A 31 8.95 5.32 -14.14
CA SER A 31 9.80 4.33 -13.47
C SER A 31 10.26 3.18 -14.38
N ALA A 32 9.55 2.92 -15.49
CA ALA A 32 9.87 1.87 -16.47
C ALA A 32 10.78 2.34 -17.63
N SER A 33 10.89 3.66 -17.85
CA SER A 33 11.68 4.26 -18.94
C SER A 33 13.04 4.81 -18.48
N GLY A 34 13.29 4.90 -17.18
CA GLY A 34 14.63 5.11 -16.64
C GLY A 34 15.36 3.79 -16.49
N ASN A 35 16.64 3.74 -16.86
CA ASN A 35 17.60 2.76 -16.37
C ASN A 35 17.64 2.82 -14.83
N GLY A 36 16.64 2.24 -14.17
CA GLY A 36 16.60 2.02 -12.74
C GLY A 36 17.57 0.90 -12.44
N LYS A 37 18.86 1.22 -12.37
CA LYS A 37 19.82 0.40 -11.65
C LYS A 37 19.14 0.06 -10.32
N LEU A 38 18.82 -1.22 -10.11
CA LEU A 38 18.80 -1.78 -8.77
C LEU A 38 20.21 -1.54 -8.24
N CYS A 39 20.40 -0.42 -7.55
CA CYS A 39 21.70 -0.07 -7.00
C CYS A 39 21.86 -0.89 -5.71
N CYS A 40 22.25 -2.15 -5.87
CA CYS A 40 23.09 -2.80 -4.89
C CYS A 40 24.45 -2.09 -4.94
N GLN A 41 24.67 -1.13 -4.06
CA GLN A 41 26.02 -0.65 -3.76
C GLN A 41 26.36 -1.04 -2.33
N THR A 42 27.24 -2.03 -2.24
CA THR A 42 28.04 -2.35 -1.08
C THR A 42 28.92 -1.15 -0.73
N GLY A 43 28.76 -0.63 0.49
CA GLY A 43 29.75 0.11 1.27
C GLY A 43 30.34 1.39 0.64
N THR A 44 29.85 2.55 1.08
CA THR A 44 30.64 3.66 1.65
C THR A 44 29.69 4.64 2.31
N THR A 45 30.08 5.16 3.48
CA THR A 45 29.31 6.09 4.32
C THR A 45 29.09 7.43 3.62
N ASP A 46 27.95 7.61 2.97
CA ASP A 46 27.41 8.93 2.66
C ASP A 46 26.17 9.19 3.49
N LYS A 47 26.35 10.01 4.52
CA LYS A 47 25.27 10.65 5.27
C LYS A 47 24.61 11.70 4.37
N ASN A 48 23.88 11.27 3.35
CA ASN A 48 22.97 12.17 2.63
C ASN A 48 21.54 11.89 3.11
N THR A 49 21.18 12.53 4.22
CA THR A 49 19.82 12.64 4.72
C THR A 49 19.00 13.43 3.72
N HIS A 50 18.51 12.78 2.66
CA HIS A 50 17.29 13.24 2.03
C HIS A 50 16.21 13.14 3.09
N ALA A 51 15.82 14.28 3.68
CA ALA A 51 14.67 14.37 4.55
C ALA A 51 13.48 13.75 3.80
N THR A 52 13.07 12.56 4.21
CA THR A 52 12.04 11.83 3.49
C THR A 52 10.75 12.63 3.59
N ARG A 53 10.27 13.16 2.47
CA ARG A 53 9.00 13.90 2.45
C ARG A 53 7.88 12.96 2.91
N VAL A 54 7.28 13.30 4.05
CA VAL A 54 6.15 12.59 4.63
C VAL A 54 4.84 13.11 4.04
N VAL A 55 3.85 12.25 3.89
CA VAL A 55 2.52 12.60 3.39
C VAL A 55 1.43 12.28 4.42
N ASP A 56 0.40 13.13 4.47
CA ASP A 56 -0.77 12.92 5.35
C ASP A 56 -1.61 11.73 4.88
N LEU A 57 -1.42 10.56 5.49
CA LEU A 57 -2.16 9.35 5.13
C LEU A 57 -3.66 9.47 5.46
N SER A 58 -4.49 8.96 4.56
CA SER A 58 -5.90 8.72 4.84
C SER A 58 -6.07 7.48 5.71
N TYR A 59 -7.00 7.53 6.66
CA TYR A 59 -7.25 6.44 7.59
C TYR A 59 -8.73 6.32 7.94
N ASP A 60 -9.11 5.15 8.46
CA ASP A 60 -10.37 4.95 9.17
C ASP A 60 -10.04 4.45 10.58
N LEU A 61 -10.71 5.02 11.58
CA LEU A 61 -10.62 4.61 12.97
C LEU A 61 -11.89 3.84 13.36
N TYR A 62 -11.71 2.65 13.92
CA TYR A 62 -12.77 1.82 14.46
C TYR A 62 -12.61 1.81 15.99
N ASP A 63 -13.55 2.44 16.68
CA ASP A 63 -13.46 2.61 18.12
C ASP A 63 -13.68 1.31 18.88
N GLY A 64 -12.93 1.18 19.97
CA GLY A 64 -13.06 0.13 20.96
C GLY A 64 -12.82 0.73 22.35
N SER A 65 -13.53 0.23 23.37
CA SER A 65 -13.51 0.75 24.74
C SER A 65 -12.49 0.06 25.64
N ALA A 66 -11.90 -1.06 25.21
CA ALA A 66 -10.92 -1.78 26.01
C ALA A 66 -9.59 -1.03 26.05
N PRO A 67 -8.90 -1.03 27.20
CA PRO A 67 -7.57 -0.44 27.32
C PRO A 67 -6.54 -1.20 26.48
N GLY A 68 -5.43 -0.50 26.18
CA GLY A 68 -4.28 -1.06 25.48
C GLY A 68 -4.00 -0.38 24.13
N PRO A 69 -2.89 -0.74 23.48
CA PRO A 69 -2.49 -0.10 22.23
C PRO A 69 -3.52 -0.30 21.11
N PRO A 70 -3.64 0.59 20.13
CA PRO A 70 -4.43 0.30 18.94
C PRO A 70 -3.79 -0.79 18.08
N LEU A 71 -4.62 -1.47 17.28
CA LEU A 71 -4.20 -2.36 16.19
C LEU A 71 -4.14 -1.53 14.90
N VAL A 72 -3.01 -1.50 14.20
CA VAL A 72 -2.81 -0.68 12.99
C VAL A 72 -2.59 -1.60 11.80
N LEU A 73 -3.46 -1.52 10.80
CA LEU A 73 -3.49 -2.41 9.64
C LEU A 73 -2.97 -1.71 8.40
N LEU A 74 -1.95 -2.31 7.78
CA LEU A 74 -1.26 -1.82 6.58
C LEU A 74 -1.50 -2.76 5.40
N HIS A 75 -2.05 -2.23 4.30
CA HIS A 75 -2.47 -3.05 3.15
C HIS A 75 -1.30 -3.37 2.22
N GLY A 76 -1.52 -4.36 1.34
CA GLY A 76 -0.57 -4.73 0.29
C GLY A 76 -0.63 -3.80 -0.92
N LEU A 77 0.27 -4.01 -1.88
CA LEU A 77 0.22 -3.31 -3.16
C LEU A 77 -1.14 -3.53 -3.83
N PHE A 78 -1.68 -2.50 -4.50
CA PHE A 78 -3.04 -2.51 -5.09
C PHE A 78 -4.20 -2.57 -4.09
N GLY A 79 -3.89 -2.44 -2.81
CA GLY A 79 -4.87 -2.43 -1.73
C GLY A 79 -5.33 -1.04 -1.34
N SER A 80 -6.16 -1.02 -0.29
CA SER A 80 -6.61 0.18 0.41
C SER A 80 -7.07 -0.20 1.81
N LYS A 81 -7.24 0.79 2.69
CA LYS A 81 -7.77 0.65 4.05
C LYS A 81 -9.11 -0.10 4.08
N SER A 82 -9.95 0.09 3.07
CA SER A 82 -11.24 -0.60 2.92
C SER A 82 -11.12 -2.11 2.77
N ASN A 83 -9.95 -2.64 2.36
CA ASN A 83 -9.74 -4.10 2.30
C ASN A 83 -9.81 -4.76 3.70
N PHE A 84 -9.56 -3.98 4.75
CA PHE A 84 -9.58 -4.46 6.12
C PHE A 84 -10.86 -4.14 6.88
N GLN A 85 -11.88 -3.53 6.26
CA GLN A 85 -13.07 -3.07 7.00
C GLN A 85 -13.76 -4.18 7.83
N SER A 86 -13.96 -5.36 7.23
CA SER A 86 -14.58 -6.51 7.93
C SER A 86 -13.67 -7.06 9.03
N ILE A 87 -12.36 -7.13 8.77
CA ILE A 87 -11.34 -7.57 9.71
C ILE A 87 -11.25 -6.60 10.90
N ALA A 88 -11.22 -5.30 10.65
CA ALA A 88 -11.17 -4.26 11.67
C ALA A 88 -12.37 -4.34 12.62
N ARG A 89 -13.59 -4.44 12.07
CA ARG A 89 -14.80 -4.64 12.87
C ARG A 89 -14.76 -5.94 13.68
N ALA A 90 -14.24 -7.02 13.12
CA ALA A 90 -14.10 -8.29 13.84
C ALA A 90 -13.06 -8.20 14.97
N LEU A 91 -11.94 -7.50 14.75
CA LEU A 91 -10.90 -7.27 15.75
C LEU A 91 -11.41 -6.39 16.90
N VAL A 92 -12.14 -5.32 16.59
CA VAL A 92 -12.82 -4.51 17.63
C VAL A 92 -13.74 -5.39 18.46
N ARG A 93 -14.62 -6.19 17.84
CA ARG A 93 -15.54 -7.08 18.58
C ARG A 93 -14.81 -8.12 19.45
N LYS A 94 -13.70 -8.67 18.96
CA LYS A 94 -12.96 -9.72 19.67
C LYS A 94 -12.07 -9.21 20.78
N THR A 95 -11.47 -8.03 20.60
CA THR A 95 -10.42 -7.52 21.51
C THR A 95 -10.89 -6.32 22.33
N GLY A 96 -11.96 -5.65 21.91
CA GLY A 96 -12.41 -4.37 22.44
C GLY A 96 -11.46 -3.21 22.17
N ARG A 97 -10.31 -3.42 21.50
CA ARG A 97 -9.29 -2.38 21.27
C ARG A 97 -9.61 -1.57 20.02
N LYS A 98 -9.13 -0.32 19.98
CA LYS A 98 -9.18 0.53 18.78
C LYS A 98 -8.45 -0.13 17.62
N VAL A 99 -9.00 0.00 16.42
CA VAL A 99 -8.36 -0.46 15.18
C VAL A 99 -8.24 0.69 14.19
N LEU A 100 -7.04 0.88 13.66
CA LEU A 100 -6.71 1.89 12.66
C LEU A 100 -6.38 1.20 11.34
N THR A 101 -7.02 1.59 10.25
CA THR A 101 -6.68 1.09 8.90
C THR A 101 -6.19 2.27 8.07
N LEU A 102 -5.01 2.12 7.44
CA LEU A 102 -4.36 3.19 6.69
C LEU A 102 -4.38 2.93 5.19
N ASP A 103 -4.56 3.97 4.39
CA ASP A 103 -4.18 3.98 2.97
C ASP A 103 -2.70 4.38 2.89
N ALA A 104 -1.84 3.55 2.28
CA ALA A 104 -0.45 3.92 2.03
C ALA A 104 -0.36 5.08 1.01
N ARG A 105 0.76 5.80 0.96
CA ARG A 105 1.05 6.73 -0.14
C ARG A 105 0.79 6.06 -1.50
N ASN A 106 0.31 6.83 -2.48
CA ASN A 106 -0.08 6.33 -3.81
C ASN A 106 -1.27 5.34 -3.83
N HIS A 107 -2.02 5.18 -2.74
CA HIS A 107 -3.17 4.29 -2.64
C HIS A 107 -4.40 4.96 -2.01
N GLY A 108 -5.58 4.43 -2.35
CA GLY A 108 -6.85 4.85 -1.76
C GLY A 108 -7.05 6.37 -1.83
N CYS A 109 -7.27 6.98 -0.67
CA CYS A 109 -7.45 8.43 -0.54
C CYS A 109 -6.19 9.17 -0.06
N SER A 110 -5.05 8.49 0.09
CA SER A 110 -3.79 9.11 0.49
C SER A 110 -3.15 9.88 -0.67
N PRO A 111 -2.33 10.92 -0.38
CA PRO A 111 -1.62 11.66 -1.41
C PRO A 111 -0.70 10.78 -2.26
N HIS A 112 -0.46 11.26 -3.49
CA HIS A 112 0.50 10.67 -4.39
C HIS A 112 1.87 11.36 -4.25
N ASP A 113 2.92 10.56 -4.35
CA ASP A 113 4.31 10.98 -4.20
C ASP A 113 5.19 10.16 -5.15
N ASP A 114 6.18 10.81 -5.74
CA ASP A 114 7.16 10.22 -6.65
C ASP A 114 8.15 9.28 -5.93
N ILE A 115 8.30 9.43 -4.61
CA ILE A 115 9.10 8.54 -3.78
C ILE A 115 8.20 7.46 -3.17
N MET A 116 8.50 6.20 -3.47
CA MET A 116 7.78 5.05 -2.90
C MET A 116 8.75 3.97 -2.41
N THR A 117 9.47 4.27 -1.33
CA THR A 117 10.39 3.36 -0.65
C THR A 117 9.85 2.93 0.70
N TYR A 118 10.33 1.80 1.25
CA TYR A 118 9.91 1.37 2.60
C TYR A 118 10.27 2.39 3.70
N PRO A 119 11.45 3.04 3.70
CA PRO A 119 11.73 4.13 4.63
C PRO A 119 10.73 5.29 4.53
N ALA A 120 10.29 5.63 3.32
CA ALA A 120 9.32 6.72 3.12
C ALA A 120 7.92 6.34 3.61
N MET A 121 7.45 5.14 3.29
CA MET A 121 6.17 4.65 3.82
C MET A 121 6.21 4.47 5.34
N SER A 122 7.34 4.07 5.91
CA SER A 122 7.56 3.97 7.35
C SER A 122 7.42 5.34 8.02
N ALA A 123 8.08 6.37 7.45
CA ALA A 123 8.00 7.73 7.95
C ALA A 123 6.56 8.28 7.94
N ASP A 124 5.77 7.98 6.91
CA ASP A 124 4.34 8.36 6.88
C ASP A 124 3.53 7.70 8.00
N VAL A 125 3.78 6.40 8.25
CA VAL A 125 3.12 5.66 9.33
C VAL A 125 3.49 6.27 10.68
N CYS A 126 4.77 6.56 10.92
CA CYS A 126 5.21 7.22 12.15
C CYS A 126 4.57 8.61 12.32
N GLN A 127 4.49 9.39 11.24
CA GLN A 127 3.88 10.71 11.27
C GLN A 127 2.40 10.65 11.70
N ILE A 128 1.61 9.74 11.12
CA ILE A 128 0.19 9.64 11.48
C ILE A 128 -0.02 9.11 12.90
N LEU A 129 0.81 8.16 13.36
CA LEU A 129 0.74 7.68 14.74
C LEU A 129 1.05 8.81 15.72
N HIS A 130 2.07 9.62 15.44
CA HIS A 130 2.41 10.79 16.24
C HIS A 130 1.27 11.83 16.24
N LYS A 131 0.68 12.12 15.07
CA LYS A 131 -0.47 13.04 14.93
C LYS A 131 -1.67 12.59 15.75
N LEU A 132 -1.89 11.29 15.85
CA LEU A 132 -2.95 10.67 16.66
C LEU A 132 -2.56 10.42 18.11
N GLN A 133 -1.38 10.90 18.54
CA GLN A 133 -0.83 10.72 19.88
C GLN A 133 -0.74 9.24 20.31
N ILE A 134 -0.49 8.35 19.34
CA ILE A 134 -0.29 6.92 19.57
C ILE A 134 1.20 6.69 19.86
N THR A 135 1.52 6.37 21.10
CA THR A 135 2.90 6.16 21.56
C THR A 135 3.35 4.69 21.50
N SER A 136 2.41 3.76 21.32
CA SER A 136 2.66 2.33 21.12
C SER A 136 1.48 1.72 20.38
N CYS A 137 1.73 0.75 19.50
CA CYS A 137 0.69 0.05 18.72
C CYS A 137 1.08 -1.39 18.38
N VAL A 138 0.09 -2.17 17.93
CA VAL A 138 0.33 -3.47 17.28
C VAL A 138 0.20 -3.30 15.78
N LEU A 139 1.29 -3.54 15.04
CA LEU A 139 1.29 -3.44 13.58
C LEU A 139 0.87 -4.77 12.94
N ILE A 140 -0.04 -4.72 11.98
CA ILE A 140 -0.46 -5.87 11.18
C ILE A 140 -0.30 -5.48 9.71
N GLY A 141 0.63 -6.12 9.01
CA GLY A 141 0.99 -5.72 7.64
C GLY A 141 0.90 -6.87 6.65
N HIS A 142 0.21 -6.65 5.54
CA HIS A 142 0.12 -7.60 4.43
C HIS A 142 1.04 -7.21 3.28
N SER A 143 1.87 -8.14 2.79
CA SER A 143 2.73 -7.93 1.61
C SER A 143 3.57 -6.64 1.71
N MET A 144 3.36 -5.66 0.83
CA MET A 144 3.95 -4.31 0.91
C MET A 144 3.81 -3.69 2.32
N GLY A 145 2.62 -3.73 2.91
CA GLY A 145 2.37 -3.22 4.25
C GLY A 145 3.11 -3.99 5.34
N GLY A 146 3.40 -5.27 5.13
CA GLY A 146 4.24 -6.05 6.05
C GLY A 146 5.70 -5.60 6.02
N LYS A 147 6.26 -5.34 4.84
CA LYS A 147 7.62 -4.75 4.72
C LYS A 147 7.69 -3.32 5.26
N THR A 148 6.64 -2.52 5.09
CA THR A 148 6.52 -1.22 5.74
C THR A 148 6.51 -1.36 7.26
N ALA A 149 5.68 -2.25 7.82
CA ALA A 149 5.63 -2.49 9.26
C ALA A 149 6.96 -3.01 9.84
N MET A 150 7.66 -3.90 9.13
CA MET A 150 9.00 -4.34 9.50
C MET A 150 9.97 -3.15 9.56
N THR A 151 9.88 -2.23 8.60
CA THR A 151 10.73 -1.02 8.56
C THR A 151 10.42 -0.09 9.72
N VAL A 152 9.14 0.10 10.07
CA VAL A 152 8.73 0.86 11.27
C VAL A 152 9.30 0.21 12.53
N ALA A 153 9.19 -1.11 12.68
CA ALA A 153 9.69 -1.82 13.85
C ALA A 153 11.22 -1.71 14.02
N LEU A 154 11.97 -1.62 12.91
CA LEU A 154 13.42 -1.42 12.93
C LEU A 154 13.82 0.03 13.23
N GLN A 155 13.07 1.00 12.71
CA GLN A 155 13.38 2.44 12.88
C GLN A 155 12.89 3.00 14.20
N GLU A 156 11.70 2.58 14.63
CA GLU A 156 10.99 3.10 15.81
C GLU A 156 10.50 1.94 16.71
N PRO A 157 11.39 1.11 17.27
CA PRO A 157 11.01 -0.09 18.02
C PRO A 157 10.12 0.22 19.24
N LYS A 158 10.22 1.42 19.82
CA LYS A 158 9.38 1.86 20.95
C LYS A 158 7.91 2.05 20.57
N LEU A 159 7.60 2.33 19.30
CA LEU A 159 6.23 2.48 18.81
C LEU A 159 5.54 1.13 18.57
N VAL A 160 6.29 0.02 18.49
CA VAL A 160 5.78 -1.28 18.06
C VAL A 160 5.80 -2.27 19.22
N GLU A 161 4.65 -2.46 19.86
CA GLU A 161 4.51 -3.45 20.94
C GLU A 161 4.57 -4.88 20.38
N ARG A 162 3.87 -5.13 19.27
CA ARG A 162 3.89 -6.40 18.54
C ARG A 162 3.73 -6.16 17.06
N PHE A 163 4.23 -7.08 16.26
CA PHE A 163 4.09 -7.06 14.80
C PHE A 163 3.57 -8.41 14.30
N VAL A 164 2.62 -8.37 13.35
CA VAL A 164 2.10 -9.53 12.63
C VAL A 164 2.37 -9.36 11.14
N SER A 165 3.21 -10.24 10.59
CA SER A 165 3.45 -10.34 9.15
C SER A 165 2.40 -11.22 8.50
N VAL A 166 1.78 -10.72 7.43
CA VAL A 166 0.78 -11.47 6.66
C VAL A 166 1.30 -11.66 5.24
N ASP A 167 1.58 -12.92 4.88
CA ASP A 167 1.96 -13.36 3.53
C ASP A 167 3.16 -12.60 2.93
N ILE A 168 4.18 -12.36 3.77
CA ILE A 168 5.45 -11.73 3.35
C ILE A 168 6.60 -12.07 4.31
N SER A 169 7.81 -12.12 3.77
CA SER A 169 9.05 -12.36 4.51
C SER A 169 10.01 -11.17 4.41
N PRO A 170 10.94 -11.01 5.39
CA PRO A 170 12.00 -9.99 5.36
C PRO A 170 13.14 -10.41 4.41
N ALA A 171 12.78 -10.77 3.17
CA ALA A 171 13.71 -11.18 2.14
C ALA A 171 13.66 -10.23 0.93
N ALA A 172 14.77 -10.14 0.22
CA ALA A 172 14.79 -9.56 -1.12
C ALA A 172 13.79 -10.34 -1.99
N THR A 173 12.81 -9.63 -2.56
CA THR A 173 11.87 -10.27 -3.48
C THR A 173 12.61 -10.51 -4.78
N VAL A 174 12.89 -11.78 -5.08
CA VAL A 174 13.57 -12.18 -6.32
C VAL A 174 12.67 -11.80 -7.52
N PRO A 175 13.19 -11.28 -8.64
CA PRO A 175 12.39 -10.83 -9.79
C PRO A 175 11.55 -11.90 -10.49
N GLN A 176 11.61 -13.15 -10.05
CA GLN A 176 10.86 -14.30 -10.59
C GLN A 176 9.33 -14.18 -10.43
N THR A 177 8.83 -13.07 -9.90
CA THR A 177 7.40 -12.80 -9.80
C THR A 177 6.84 -12.27 -11.13
N GLY A 178 5.65 -12.70 -11.53
CA GLY A 178 4.95 -12.14 -12.70
C GLY A 178 4.54 -10.67 -12.58
N PHE A 179 4.83 -10.00 -11.45
CA PHE A 179 4.42 -8.62 -11.18
C PHE A 179 4.81 -7.60 -12.26
N PRO A 180 6.06 -7.57 -12.76
CA PRO A 180 6.42 -6.64 -13.84
C PRO A 180 5.57 -6.83 -15.10
N HIS A 181 5.23 -8.08 -15.44
CA HIS A 181 4.38 -8.39 -16.58
C HIS A 181 2.95 -7.87 -16.38
N TYR A 182 2.39 -8.01 -15.17
CA TYR A 182 1.07 -7.46 -14.84
C TYR A 182 1.07 -5.93 -14.85
N ILE A 183 2.10 -5.28 -14.30
CA ILE A 183 2.23 -3.82 -14.33
C ILE A 183 2.31 -3.33 -15.78
N ALA A 184 3.12 -3.97 -16.62
CA ALA A 184 3.23 -3.63 -18.04
C ALA A 184 1.89 -3.79 -18.77
N ALA A 185 1.12 -4.84 -18.46
CA ALA A 185 -0.22 -5.02 -19.02
C ALA A 185 -1.20 -3.92 -18.53
N MET A 186 -1.17 -3.56 -17.25
CA MET A 186 -1.97 -2.47 -16.70
C MET A 186 -1.65 -1.12 -17.35
N GLN A 187 -0.39 -0.85 -17.69
CA GLN A 187 0.02 0.37 -18.38
C GLN A 187 -0.48 0.44 -19.82
N LYS A 188 -0.71 -0.71 -20.45
CA LYS A 188 -1.25 -0.81 -21.81
C LYS A 188 -2.77 -0.65 -21.87
N VAL A 189 -3.46 -0.81 -20.75
CA VAL A 189 -4.91 -0.57 -20.70
C VAL A 189 -5.18 0.85 -21.18
N HIS A 190 -6.12 0.99 -22.09
CA HIS A 190 -6.53 2.26 -22.67
C HIS A 190 -8.05 2.37 -22.58
N LEU A 191 -8.54 3.37 -21.87
CA LEU A 191 -9.98 3.67 -21.79
C LEU A 191 -10.19 5.11 -22.25
N GLU A 192 -11.12 5.30 -23.18
CA GLU A 192 -11.41 6.60 -23.79
C GLU A 192 -12.68 7.21 -23.21
N GLY A 193 -12.65 8.54 -23.05
CA GLY A 193 -13.80 9.34 -22.65
C GLY A 193 -14.21 9.22 -21.17
N LYS A 194 -15.32 9.88 -20.83
CA LYS A 194 -15.95 9.82 -19.51
C LYS A 194 -16.95 8.67 -19.51
N ILE A 195 -16.50 7.47 -19.14
CA ILE A 195 -17.33 6.27 -19.09
C ILE A 195 -17.68 5.87 -17.64
N PRO A 196 -18.84 5.21 -17.41
CA PRO A 196 -19.18 4.69 -16.09
C PRO A 196 -18.13 3.72 -15.56
N ARG A 197 -17.92 3.71 -14.24
CA ARG A 197 -16.92 2.84 -13.57
C ARG A 197 -17.11 1.36 -13.90
N SER A 198 -18.35 0.89 -13.98
CA SER A 198 -18.68 -0.49 -14.37
C SER A 198 -18.22 -0.81 -15.79
N THR A 199 -18.46 0.12 -16.74
CA THR A 199 -18.02 0.00 -18.13
C THR A 199 -16.50 0.02 -18.25
N ALA A 200 -15.86 0.98 -17.58
CA ALA A 200 -14.40 1.09 -17.52
C ALA A 200 -13.77 -0.20 -16.99
N ARG A 201 -14.39 -0.80 -15.97
CA ARG A 201 -13.98 -2.08 -15.42
C ARG A 201 -14.06 -3.22 -16.42
N ARG A 202 -15.20 -3.38 -17.08
CA ARG A 202 -15.38 -4.42 -18.09
C ARG A 202 -14.35 -4.31 -19.21
N LEU A 203 -14.12 -3.09 -19.71
CA LEU A 203 -13.12 -2.85 -20.78
C LEU A 203 -11.69 -3.14 -20.33
N ALA A 204 -11.33 -2.76 -19.10
CA ALA A 204 -10.02 -3.11 -18.54
C ALA A 204 -9.88 -4.64 -18.34
N GLU A 205 -10.95 -5.34 -17.93
CA GLU A 205 -10.97 -6.80 -17.83
C GLU A 205 -10.75 -7.48 -19.19
N GLU A 206 -11.42 -7.00 -20.24
CA GLU A 206 -11.27 -7.51 -21.60
C GLU A 206 -9.82 -7.34 -22.09
N GLN A 207 -9.24 -6.15 -21.92
CA GLN A 207 -7.85 -5.87 -22.34
C GLN A 207 -6.80 -6.66 -21.55
N LEU A 208 -7.05 -6.93 -20.26
CA LEU A 208 -6.13 -7.68 -19.39
C LEU A 208 -6.30 -9.21 -19.48
N SER A 209 -7.36 -9.70 -20.11
CA SER A 209 -7.74 -11.12 -20.13
C SER A 209 -6.66 -12.04 -20.71
N SER A 210 -5.87 -11.56 -21.67
CA SER A 210 -4.77 -12.31 -22.30
C SER A 210 -3.55 -12.49 -21.38
N THR A 211 -3.39 -11.60 -20.40
CA THR A 211 -2.23 -11.53 -19.51
C THR A 211 -2.54 -12.12 -18.13
N VAL A 212 -3.74 -11.86 -17.61
CA VAL A 212 -4.17 -12.30 -16.28
C VAL A 212 -5.09 -13.51 -16.43
N LYS A 213 -4.52 -14.72 -16.44
CA LYS A 213 -5.30 -15.96 -16.45
C LYS A 213 -6.14 -16.07 -15.17
N VAL A 214 -7.43 -16.34 -15.34
CA VAL A 214 -8.35 -16.64 -14.24
C VAL A 214 -8.25 -18.14 -13.99
N TYR A 215 -7.77 -18.52 -12.80
CA TYR A 215 -7.94 -19.85 -12.25
C TYR A 215 -9.03 -19.78 -11.18
#